data_AF-A0A4R3GM08-F1
#
_entry.id   AF-A0A4R3GM08-F1
#
_cell.length_a   1.000
_cell.length_b   1.000
_cell.length_c   1.000
_cell.angle_alpha   90.00
_cell.angle_beta   90.00
_cell.angle_gamma   90.00
#
_symmetry.space_group_name_H-M   'P 1'
#
loop_
_entity.id
_entity.type
_entity.pdbx_description
1 polymer ?
#
loop_
_entity_poly.entity_id
_entity_poly.type
_entity_poly.pdbx_seq_one_letter_code
_entity_poly.pdbx_strand_id
1 'polypeptide(L)'
;MPGGGLERNETAEEALIKELREEGNLKIVGKPQLFHVYFNTNITRRDHVVFYRATVEQTAPRPPDWEIAESGFFEIDNLPEETTEATLRRLAELRGEAEPAHYW
;
A
#
# COMPACT_ATOMS: atom_id res chain seq x y z
N MET A 1 0.77 4.99 1.25
CA MET A 1 0.43 3.57 1.51
C MET A 1 1.70 2.79 1.29
N PRO A 2 2.08 1.86 2.19
CA PRO A 2 3.30 1.06 2.03
C PRO A 2 3.26 0.23 0.75
N GLY A 3 4.40 0.11 0.06
CA GLY A 3 4.54 -0.76 -1.10
C GLY A 3 5.76 -0.42 -1.94
N GLY A 4 6.30 -1.47 -2.57
CA GLY A 4 7.47 -1.39 -3.42
C GLY A 4 7.49 -2.47 -4.48
N GLY A 5 8.68 -2.73 -5.02
CA GLY A 5 8.89 -3.70 -6.09
C GLY A 5 8.87 -5.15 -5.60
N LEU A 6 8.35 -6.05 -6.44
CA LEU A 6 8.56 -7.49 -6.24
C LEU A 6 9.97 -7.87 -6.71
N GLU A 7 10.74 -8.48 -5.81
CA GLU A 7 12.09 -8.94 -6.12
C GLU A 7 12.12 -10.31 -6.79
N ARG A 8 13.28 -10.67 -7.36
CA ARG A 8 13.47 -12.00 -7.95
C ARG A 8 13.34 -13.08 -6.88
N ASN A 9 12.58 -14.13 -7.20
CA ASN A 9 12.30 -15.27 -6.32
C ASN A 9 11.53 -14.90 -5.05
N GLU A 10 10.78 -13.79 -5.08
CA GLU A 10 9.88 -13.36 -4.01
C GLU A 10 8.42 -13.57 -4.47
N THR A 11 7.59 -14.12 -3.58
CA THR A 11 6.13 -14.15 -3.77
C THR A 11 5.53 -12.78 -3.47
N ALA A 12 4.34 -12.49 -4.01
CA ALA A 12 3.67 -11.22 -3.73
C ALA A 12 3.36 -11.02 -2.23
N GLU A 13 3.12 -12.10 -1.48
CA GLU A 13 2.87 -12.02 -0.04
C GLU A 13 4.16 -11.78 0.76
N GLU A 14 5.29 -12.35 0.34
CA GLU A 14 6.60 -12.05 0.94
C GLU A 14 6.98 -10.58 0.72
N ALA A 15 6.79 -10.05 -0.49
CA ALA A 15 6.98 -8.64 -0.80
C ALA A 15 6.08 -7.76 0.08
N LEU A 16 4.78 -8.07 0.17
CA LEU A 16 3.84 -7.34 1.04
C LEU A 16 4.32 -7.30 2.50
N ILE A 17 4.76 -8.43 3.05
CA ILE A 17 5.24 -8.51 4.44
C ILE A 17 6.53 -7.69 4.62
N LYS A 18 7.45 -7.75 3.64
CA LYS A 18 8.71 -7.01 3.65
C LYS A 18 8.46 -5.49 3.65
N GLU A 19 7.65 -4.99 2.73
CA GLU A 19 7.35 -3.55 2.59
C GLU A 19 6.62 -3.00 3.82
N LEU A 20 5.61 -3.73 4.33
CA LEU A 20 4.90 -3.35 5.57
C LEU A 20 5.85 -3.20 6.76
N ARG A 21 6.84 -4.09 6.87
CA ARG A 21 7.87 -4.00 7.91
C ARG A 21 8.80 -2.80 7.68
N GLU A 22 9.31 -2.62 6.47
CA GLU A 22 10.32 -1.61 6.16
C GLU A 22 9.78 -0.17 6.20
N GLU A 23 8.56 0.04 5.72
CA GLU A 23 7.97 1.37 5.62
C GLU A 23 7.14 1.79 6.84
N GLY A 24 6.80 0.86 7.73
CA GLY A 24 5.91 1.18 8.87
C GLY A 24 6.10 0.36 10.13
N ASN A 25 7.06 -0.57 10.17
CA ASN A 25 7.19 -1.56 11.24
C ASN A 25 5.86 -2.28 11.51
N LEU A 26 5.16 -2.65 10.42
CA LEU A 26 3.84 -3.25 10.48
C LEU A 26 3.93 -4.76 10.35
N LYS A 27 3.13 -5.46 11.16
CA LYS A 27 2.95 -6.91 11.09
C LYS A 27 1.48 -7.22 10.80
N ILE A 28 1.24 -8.11 9.85
CA ILE A 28 -0.12 -8.53 9.48
C ILE A 28 -0.73 -9.34 10.63
N VAL A 29 -1.96 -8.99 10.99
CA VAL A 29 -2.82 -9.74 11.90
C VAL A 29 -3.84 -10.51 11.07
N GLY A 30 -3.75 -11.84 11.08
CA GLY A 30 -4.62 -12.71 10.28
C GLY A 30 -4.07 -12.93 8.87
N LYS A 31 -4.94 -12.83 7.86
CA LYS A 31 -4.57 -13.04 6.44
C LYS A 31 -4.80 -11.76 5.63
N PRO A 32 -3.83 -11.34 4.80
CA PRO A 32 -4.08 -10.26 3.85
C PRO A 32 -5.11 -10.70 2.81
N GLN A 33 -5.93 -9.76 2.36
CA GLN A 33 -6.93 -9.99 1.32
C GLN A 33 -6.49 -9.28 0.05
N LEU A 34 -6.34 -10.03 -1.03
CA LEU A 34 -6.16 -9.42 -2.35
C LEU A 34 -7.41 -8.58 -2.66
N PHE A 35 -7.21 -7.28 -2.85
CA PHE A 35 -8.28 -6.37 -3.22
C PHE A 35 -8.43 -6.32 -4.74
N HIS A 36 -7.36 -5.98 -5.46
CA HIS A 36 -7.37 -5.91 -6.91
C HIS A 36 -5.95 -6.00 -7.50
N VAL A 37 -5.86 -6.24 -8.81
CA VAL A 37 -4.61 -6.17 -9.58
C VAL A 37 -4.76 -5.08 -10.64
N TYR A 38 -3.90 -4.07 -10.59
CA TYR A 38 -3.93 -2.93 -11.50
C TYR A 38 -2.79 -3.01 -12.50
N PHE A 39 -3.04 -2.61 -13.74
CA PHE A 39 -1.96 -2.38 -14.71
C PHE A 39 -1.35 -1.00 -14.50
N ASN A 40 -0.03 -0.94 -14.29
CA ASN A 40 0.68 0.30 -14.01
C ASN A 40 1.66 0.61 -15.14
N THR A 41 1.34 1.59 -15.97
CA THR A 41 2.19 2.01 -17.08
C THR A 41 3.18 3.13 -16.73
N ASN A 42 3.11 3.67 -15.51
CA ASN A 42 3.92 4.82 -15.11
C ASN A 42 5.36 4.44 -14.79
N ILE A 43 5.61 3.20 -14.37
CA ILE A 43 6.96 2.69 -14.06
C ILE A 43 7.51 1.89 -15.25
N THR A 44 6.77 0.89 -15.74
CA THR A 44 7.11 0.14 -16.96
C THR A 44 5.85 -0.20 -17.76
N ARG A 45 5.99 -0.60 -19.04
CA ARG A 45 4.83 -1.00 -19.87
C ARG A 45 4.31 -2.42 -19.61
N ARG A 46 4.66 -3.03 -18.48
CA ARG A 46 4.28 -4.40 -18.11
C ARG A 46 4.03 -4.57 -16.61
N ASP A 47 4.15 -3.49 -15.84
CA ASP A 47 4.09 -3.57 -14.39
C ASP A 47 2.64 -3.75 -13.90
N HIS A 48 2.46 -4.55 -12.85
CA HIS A 48 1.17 -4.79 -12.24
C HIS A 48 1.27 -4.56 -10.74
N VAL A 49 0.39 -3.72 -10.21
CA VAL A 49 0.29 -3.48 -8.77
C VAL A 49 -0.71 -4.48 -8.19
N VAL A 50 -0.22 -5.37 -7.34
CA VAL A 50 -1.04 -6.32 -6.58
C VAL A 50 -1.41 -5.67 -5.26
N PHE A 51 -2.63 -5.16 -5.15
CA PHE A 51 -3.05 -4.33 -4.03
C PHE A 51 -3.82 -5.16 -2.99
N TYR A 52 -3.39 -5.09 -1.73
CA TYR A 52 -3.95 -5.87 -0.63
C TYR A 52 -4.61 -4.97 0.42
N ARG A 53 -5.66 -5.50 1.04
CA ARG A 53 -6.19 -5.01 2.32
C ARG A 53 -5.71 -5.92 3.44
N ALA A 54 -5.09 -5.36 4.47
CA ALA A 54 -4.60 -6.12 5.61
C ALA A 54 -4.94 -5.40 6.92
N THR A 55 -5.28 -6.17 7.95
CA THR A 55 -5.25 -5.70 9.34
C THR A 55 -3.82 -5.83 9.85
N VAL A 56 -3.31 -4.81 10.51
CA VAL A 56 -1.91 -4.76 10.96
C VAL A 56 -1.80 -4.29 12.41
N GLU A 57 -0.72 -4.71 13.07
CA GLU A 57 -0.21 -4.12 14.31
C GLU A 57 1.12 -3.40 14.00
N GLN A 58 1.31 -2.20 14.52
CA GLN A 58 2.61 -1.53 14.46
C GLN A 58 3.46 -2.00 15.64
N THR A 59 4.60 -2.62 15.34
CA THR A 59 5.48 -3.21 16.35
C THR A 59 6.42 -2.18 16.99
N ALA A 60 6.70 -1.08 16.29
CA ALA A 60 7.47 0.05 16.77
C ALA A 60 7.20 1.30 15.90
N PRO A 61 7.41 2.53 16.39
CA PRO A 61 7.39 3.71 15.52
C PRO A 61 8.41 3.58 14.38
N ARG A 62 8.06 4.04 13.17
CA ARG A 62 9.00 4.15 12.05
C ARG A 62 9.61 5.56 12.04
N PRO A 63 10.89 5.74 12.44
CA PRO A 63 11.53 7.05 12.40
C PRO A 63 11.66 7.52 10.94
N PRO A 64 11.76 8.82 10.67
CA PRO A 64 11.97 9.32 9.32
C PRO A 64 13.38 9.00 8.79
N ASP A 65 13.51 8.92 7.47
CA ASP A 65 14.79 8.81 6.78
C ASP A 65 14.77 9.52 5.41
N TRP A 66 15.70 9.15 4.53
CA TRP A 66 15.87 9.72 3.20
C TRP A 66 14.76 9.37 2.22
N GLU A 67 14.00 8.30 2.48
CA GLU A 67 12.90 7.82 1.64
C GLU A 67 11.54 8.23 2.22
N ILE A 68 11.36 8.07 3.53
CA ILE A 68 10.09 8.36 4.21
C ILE A 68 10.30 9.47 5.24
N ALA A 69 9.80 10.67 4.92
CA ALA A 69 9.90 11.82 5.81
C ALA A 69 8.94 11.76 7.01
N GLU A 70 7.79 11.08 6.86
CA GLU A 70 6.79 10.90 7.91
C GLU A 70 5.94 9.65 7.63
N SER A 71 5.47 8.97 8.69
CA SER A 71 4.51 7.87 8.60
C SER A 71 3.53 7.92 9.77
N GLY A 72 2.29 7.48 9.56
CA GLY A 72 1.26 7.51 10.58
C GLY A 72 0.00 6.75 10.20
N PHE A 73 -0.86 6.55 11.20
CA PHE A 73 -2.23 6.09 11.00
C PHE A 73 -3.16 7.28 10.99
N PHE A 74 -4.06 7.34 10.02
CA PHE A 74 -5.00 8.42 9.82
C PHE A 74 -6.40 7.86 9.72
N GLU A 75 -7.35 8.56 10.33
CA GLU A 75 -8.76 8.31 10.07
C GLU A 75 -9.06 8.60 8.60
N ILE A 76 -9.87 7.77 7.98
CA ILE A 76 -10.13 7.83 6.54
C ILE A 76 -10.78 9.15 6.10
N ASP A 77 -11.49 9.79 7.02
CA ASP A 77 -12.17 11.08 6.85
C ASP A 77 -11.31 12.28 7.30
N ASN A 78 -10.08 12.04 7.76
CA ASN A 78 -9.14 13.06 8.24
C ASN A 78 -7.71 12.74 7.77
N LEU A 79 -7.55 12.61 6.46
CA LEU A 79 -6.26 12.39 5.82
C LEU A 79 -5.45 13.70 5.73
N PRO A 80 -4.11 13.65 5.67
CA PRO A 80 -3.29 14.84 5.43
C PRO A 80 -3.70 15.58 4.15
N GLU A 81 -3.60 16.91 4.15
CA GLU A 81 -3.97 17.75 3.00
C GLU A 81 -3.13 17.42 1.76
N GLU A 82 -1.89 16.97 1.96
CA GLU A 82 -0.93 16.57 0.93
C GLU A 82 -1.21 15.17 0.35
N THR A 83 -2.28 14.49 0.78
CA THR A 83 -2.64 13.17 0.25
C THR A 83 -2.90 13.24 -1.25
N THR A 84 -2.14 12.46 -2.02
CA THR A 84 -2.22 12.50 -3.48
C THR A 84 -3.57 12.01 -4.01
N GLU A 85 -4.04 12.58 -5.12
CA GLU A 85 -5.27 12.14 -5.80
C GLU A 85 -5.24 10.65 -6.13
N ALA A 86 -4.08 10.10 -6.50
CA ALA A 86 -3.92 8.68 -6.77
C ALA A 86 -4.24 7.83 -5.52
N THR A 87 -3.76 8.24 -4.35
CA THR A 87 -4.08 7.57 -3.07
C THR A 87 -5.57 7.68 -2.76
N LEU A 88 -6.16 8.87 -2.90
CA LEU A 88 -7.59 9.10 -2.66
C LEU A 88 -8.47 8.22 -3.56
N ARG A 89 -8.11 8.03 -4.83
CA ARG A 89 -8.83 7.10 -5.74
C ARG A 89 -8.83 5.67 -5.21
N ARG A 90 -7.67 5.15 -4.78
CA ARG A 90 -7.60 3.78 -4.24
C ARG A 90 -8.38 3.63 -2.93
N LEU A 91 -8.43 4.67 -2.11
CA LEU A 91 -9.23 4.69 -0.89
C LEU A 91 -10.74 4.67 -1.19
N ALA A 92 -11.20 5.42 -2.19
CA ALA A 92 -12.61 5.39 -2.62
C ALA A 92 -13.01 4.00 -3.14
N GLU A 93 -12.14 3.34 -3.90
CA GLU A 93 -12.35 1.95 -4.35
C GLU A 93 -12.43 0.99 -3.14
N LEU A 94 -11.51 1.12 -2.17
CA LEU A 94 -11.52 0.29 -0.95
C LEU A 94 -12.79 0.49 -0.11
N ARG A 95 -13.40 1.67 -0.14
CA ARG A 95 -14.68 1.98 0.52
C ARG A 95 -15.90 1.50 -0.27
N GLY A 96 -15.72 1.05 -1.51
CA GLY A 96 -16.82 0.68 -2.41
C GLY A 96 -17.61 1.88 -2.93
N GLU A 97 -17.03 3.08 -2.90
CA GLU A 97 -17.63 4.29 -3.46
C GLU A 97 -17.35 4.44 -4.96
N ALA A 98 -16.37 3.69 -5.45
CA ALA A 98 -16.02 3.56 -6.86
C ALA A 98 -15.69 2.09 -7.17
N GLU A 99 -15.94 1.67 -8.40
CA GLU A 99 -15.49 0.38 -8.89
C GLU A 99 -13.97 0.40 -9.12
N PRO A 100 -13.24 -0.70 -8.81
CA PRO A 100 -11.81 -0.79 -9.09
C PRO A 100 -11.51 -0.57 -10.57
N ALA A 101 -10.68 0.44 -10.86
CA ALA A 101 -10.19 0.68 -12.21
C ALA A 101 -9.23 -0.42 -12.67
N HIS A 102 -9.01 -0.55 -13.98
CA HIS A 102 -8.00 -1.46 -14.52
C HIS A 102 -6.57 -0.91 -14.43
N TYR A 103 -6.41 0.41 -14.22
CA TYR A 103 -5.13 1.10 -14.17
C TYR A 103 -4.89 1.72 -12.79
N TRP A 104 -3.63 1.73 -12.36
CA TRP A 104 -3.19 2.37 -11.12
C TRP A 104 -3.23 3.90 -11.21
#